data_AF-A0A8C9TNE7-F1
#
_entry.id   AF-A0A8C9TNE7-F1
#
_cell.length_a   1.000
_cell.length_b   1.000
_cell.length_c   1.000
_cell.angle_alpha   90.00
_cell.angle_beta   90.00
_cell.angle_gamma   90.00
#
_symmetry.space_group_name_H-M   'P 1'
#
loop_
_entity.id
_entity.type
_entity.pdbx_description
1 polymer ?
#
loop_
_entity_poly.entity_id
_entity_poly.type
_entity_poly.pdbx_seq_one_letter_code
_entity_poly.pdbx_strand_id
1 'polypeptide(L)'
;MTCSLGEKDVICTTVLPGLERQPMQKATLHAALTRHTLFYVYFVMMSCFSLRCLLFLWNFLHFFNTFVTTGLSAIDKANLKPRVCNETALLIEIEKCGDRFQRDMMQVDPHNWCNLTHFIRDYNVFSYCTEWSAEDIGCYWPNPLVENYIIRVHKLFFSNCTVEPILWVDPPDNMLALLILTPVLLTLVMTILVAWYSRRGDILA
;
A
#
# COMPACT_ATOMS: atom_id res chain seq x y z
N MET A 1 -64.57 -22.71 28.39
CA MET A 1 -64.20 -21.36 28.86
C MET A 1 -64.49 -21.33 30.36
N THR A 2 -63.47 -21.14 31.19
CA THR A 2 -63.63 -20.98 32.63
C THR A 2 -63.11 -19.59 32.97
N CYS A 3 -64.01 -18.66 33.32
CA CYS A 3 -63.64 -17.34 33.81
C CYS A 3 -63.93 -17.29 35.31
N SER A 4 -62.95 -16.83 36.09
CA SER A 4 -63.05 -16.71 37.54
C SER A 4 -63.29 -15.25 37.92
N LEU A 5 -64.21 -15.01 38.86
CA LEU A 5 -64.60 -13.67 39.30
C LEU A 5 -63.56 -13.09 40.27
N GLY A 6 -62.87 -12.02 39.87
CA GLY A 6 -62.02 -11.20 40.75
C GLY A 6 -62.66 -9.82 40.92
N GLU A 7 -62.75 -9.33 42.15
CA GLU A 7 -63.67 -8.25 42.57
C GLU A 7 -63.51 -6.89 41.87
N LYS A 8 -62.52 -6.67 40.99
CA LYS A 8 -62.45 -5.46 40.14
C LYS A 8 -61.89 -5.61 38.72
N ASP A 9 -61.76 -6.81 38.14
CA ASP A 9 -61.49 -6.99 36.68
C ASP A 9 -61.80 -8.43 36.20
N VAL A 10 -62.37 -8.58 34.99
CA VAL A 10 -62.66 -9.89 34.36
C VAL A 10 -61.54 -10.25 33.39
N ILE A 11 -60.72 -11.25 33.74
CA ILE A 11 -59.71 -11.82 32.84
C ILE A 11 -60.24 -13.16 32.32
N CYS A 12 -60.53 -13.25 31.02
CA CYS A 12 -60.84 -14.50 30.35
C CYS A 12 -59.64 -14.91 29.49
N THR A 13 -59.01 -16.04 29.82
CA THR A 13 -58.01 -16.69 28.97
C THR A 13 -58.68 -17.71 28.07
N THR A 14 -58.49 -17.57 26.76
CA THR A 14 -58.88 -18.59 25.77
C THR A 14 -57.84 -19.71 25.78
N VAL A 15 -58.12 -20.79 26.51
CA VAL A 15 -57.43 -22.08 26.31
C VAL A 15 -58.15 -22.81 25.17
N LEU A 16 -57.50 -22.89 24.01
CA LEU A 16 -57.88 -23.80 22.93
C LEU A 16 -57.06 -25.10 23.11
N PRO A 17 -57.72 -26.28 23.13
CA PRO A 17 -57.06 -27.55 23.38
C PRO A 17 -56.48 -28.12 22.08
N GLY A 18 -55.22 -28.56 22.14
CA GLY A 18 -54.65 -29.61 21.28
C GLY A 18 -54.82 -29.49 19.76
N LEU A 19 -53.88 -28.81 19.10
CA LEU A 19 -53.32 -29.35 17.85
C LEU A 19 -51.84 -29.63 18.08
N GLU A 20 -51.57 -30.91 18.18
CA GLU A 20 -50.30 -31.52 18.50
C GLU A 20 -49.30 -31.38 17.33
N ARG A 21 -48.02 -31.14 17.66
CA ARG A 21 -46.81 -31.43 16.86
C ARG A 21 -46.59 -30.62 15.56
N GLN A 22 -45.62 -29.70 15.56
CA GLN A 22 -44.50 -29.69 14.59
C GLN A 22 -43.40 -28.63 14.93
N PRO A 23 -42.38 -28.99 15.73
CA PRO A 23 -41.10 -28.28 15.79
C PRO A 23 -40.01 -28.91 14.88
N MET A 24 -40.34 -29.87 14.01
CA MET A 24 -39.35 -30.72 13.34
C MET A 24 -39.01 -30.36 11.87
N GLN A 25 -39.41 -29.19 11.36
CA GLN A 25 -39.23 -28.86 9.92
C GLN A 25 -38.41 -27.57 9.65
N LYS A 26 -38.22 -26.71 10.66
CA LYS A 26 -37.43 -25.47 10.50
C LYS A 26 -35.93 -25.68 10.75
N ALA A 27 -35.58 -26.62 11.62
CA ALA A 27 -34.19 -27.00 11.90
C ALA A 27 -33.55 -27.76 10.72
N THR A 28 -34.30 -28.64 10.07
CA THR A 28 -33.87 -29.43 8.91
C THR A 28 -33.65 -28.57 7.66
N LEU A 29 -34.44 -27.52 7.44
CA LEU A 29 -34.26 -26.59 6.32
C LEU A 29 -33.03 -25.67 6.52
N HIS A 30 -32.81 -25.16 7.73
CA HIS A 30 -31.62 -24.36 8.04
C HIS A 30 -30.33 -25.19 8.06
N ALA A 31 -30.37 -26.43 8.56
CA ALA A 31 -29.22 -27.34 8.53
C ALA A 31 -28.88 -27.78 7.09
N ALA A 32 -29.90 -28.03 6.24
CA ALA A 32 -29.70 -28.33 4.82
C ALA A 32 -29.15 -27.13 4.04
N LEU A 33 -29.65 -25.92 4.33
CA LEU A 33 -29.16 -24.69 3.68
C LEU A 33 -27.72 -24.39 4.11
N THR A 34 -27.39 -24.49 5.40
CA THR A 34 -26.04 -24.21 5.93
C THR A 34 -25.02 -25.25 5.47
N ARG A 35 -25.42 -26.53 5.35
CA ARG A 35 -24.58 -27.59 4.78
C ARG A 35 -24.35 -27.39 3.29
N HIS A 36 -25.37 -26.98 2.52
CA HIS A 36 -25.20 -26.60 1.12
C HIS A 36 -24.35 -25.34 0.95
N THR A 37 -24.49 -24.31 1.80
CA THR A 37 -23.67 -23.10 1.73
C THR A 37 -22.23 -23.37 2.15
N LEU A 38 -21.98 -24.18 3.17
CA LEU A 38 -20.62 -24.58 3.55
C LEU A 38 -19.97 -25.50 2.51
N PHE A 39 -20.70 -26.45 1.94
CA PHE A 39 -20.20 -27.29 0.84
C PHE A 39 -19.96 -26.45 -0.41
N TYR A 40 -20.81 -25.46 -0.72
CA TYR A 40 -20.63 -24.53 -1.82
C TYR A 40 -19.45 -23.58 -1.58
N VAL A 41 -19.25 -23.07 -0.36
CA VAL A 41 -18.10 -22.22 0.00
C VAL A 41 -16.79 -23.03 0.03
N TYR A 42 -16.79 -24.25 0.59
CA TYR A 42 -15.63 -25.15 0.52
C TYR A 42 -15.34 -25.61 -0.90
N PHE A 43 -16.37 -25.93 -1.70
CA PHE A 43 -16.20 -26.29 -3.11
C PHE A 43 -15.73 -25.09 -3.93
N VAL A 44 -16.20 -23.86 -3.68
CA VAL A 44 -15.69 -22.63 -4.31
C VAL A 44 -14.24 -22.35 -3.91
N MET A 45 -13.88 -22.54 -2.63
CA MET A 45 -12.51 -22.36 -2.12
C MET A 45 -11.54 -23.46 -2.62
N MET A 46 -11.98 -24.72 -2.74
CA MET A 46 -11.19 -25.86 -3.24
C MET A 46 -11.14 -25.92 -4.78
N SER A 47 -12.20 -25.52 -5.48
CA SER A 47 -12.20 -25.30 -6.93
C SER A 47 -11.29 -24.13 -7.32
N CYS A 48 -11.09 -23.16 -6.42
CA CYS A 48 -10.07 -22.13 -6.55
C CYS A 48 -8.63 -22.71 -6.42
N PHE A 49 -8.48 -23.84 -5.73
CA PHE A 49 -7.17 -24.43 -5.39
C PHE A 49 -6.68 -25.54 -6.35
N SER A 50 -7.55 -26.28 -7.04
CA SER A 50 -7.11 -27.45 -7.84
C SER A 50 -6.84 -27.23 -9.34
N LEU A 51 -7.46 -26.24 -10.01
CA LEU A 51 -7.18 -25.97 -11.44
C LEU A 51 -6.91 -24.48 -11.71
N ARG A 52 -7.56 -23.60 -10.93
CA ARG A 52 -7.30 -22.16 -10.94
C ARG A 52 -6.00 -21.76 -10.27
N CYS A 53 -5.47 -22.54 -9.31
CA CYS A 53 -4.19 -22.23 -8.66
C CYS A 53 -3.01 -22.44 -9.62
N LEU A 54 -3.07 -23.45 -10.50
CA LEU A 54 -2.07 -23.62 -11.57
C LEU A 54 -2.18 -22.52 -12.62
N LEU A 55 -3.40 -22.10 -12.99
CA LEU A 55 -3.59 -20.93 -13.85
C LEU A 55 -3.14 -19.64 -13.18
N PHE A 56 -3.36 -19.46 -11.87
CA PHE A 56 -2.90 -18.29 -11.13
C PHE A 56 -1.38 -18.27 -11.03
N LEU A 57 -0.74 -19.40 -10.70
CA LEU A 57 0.71 -19.53 -10.68
C LEU A 57 1.31 -19.34 -12.09
N TRP A 58 0.67 -19.85 -13.14
CA TRP A 58 1.07 -19.63 -14.53
C TRP A 58 0.91 -18.16 -14.93
N ASN A 59 -0.22 -17.53 -14.62
CA ASN A 59 -0.46 -16.11 -14.90
C ASN A 59 0.48 -15.22 -14.09
N PHE A 60 0.77 -15.57 -12.84
CA PHE A 60 1.71 -14.86 -11.98
C PHE A 60 3.13 -15.01 -12.53
N LEU A 61 3.59 -16.23 -12.84
CA LEU A 61 4.90 -16.45 -13.48
C LEU A 61 5.01 -15.77 -14.85
N HIS A 62 3.96 -15.78 -15.67
CA HIS A 62 3.94 -15.11 -16.96
C HIS A 62 3.94 -13.58 -16.81
N PHE A 63 3.19 -13.05 -15.85
CA PHE A 63 3.14 -11.62 -15.53
C PHE A 63 4.50 -11.14 -15.02
N PHE A 64 5.14 -11.86 -14.09
CA PHE A 64 6.49 -11.55 -13.62
C PHE A 64 7.52 -11.64 -14.75
N ASN A 65 7.48 -12.68 -15.60
CA ASN A 65 8.41 -12.80 -16.74
C ASN A 65 8.18 -11.70 -17.80
N THR A 66 6.93 -11.35 -18.08
CA THR A 66 6.59 -10.29 -19.03
C THR A 66 7.01 -8.94 -18.46
N PHE A 67 6.71 -8.64 -17.20
CA PHE A 67 7.10 -7.42 -16.52
C PHE A 67 8.63 -7.25 -16.45
N VAL A 68 9.38 -8.33 -16.16
CA VAL A 68 10.86 -8.30 -16.12
C VAL A 68 11.46 -8.07 -17.51
N THR A 69 10.89 -8.67 -18.57
CA THR A 69 11.38 -8.51 -19.94
C THR A 69 11.00 -7.15 -20.56
N THR A 70 9.81 -6.62 -20.26
CA THR A 70 9.44 -5.24 -20.60
C THR A 70 10.19 -4.20 -19.77
N GLY A 71 10.52 -4.51 -18.51
CA GLY A 71 11.29 -3.64 -17.62
C GLY A 71 12.74 -3.47 -18.07
N LEU A 72 13.40 -4.54 -18.55
CA LEU A 72 14.76 -4.45 -19.11
C LEU A 72 14.81 -3.79 -20.49
N SER A 73 13.75 -3.94 -21.31
CA SER A 73 13.71 -3.36 -22.66
C SER A 73 13.27 -1.89 -22.69
N ALA A 74 12.80 -1.35 -21.56
CA ALA A 74 12.51 0.07 -21.37
C ALA A 74 13.74 0.90 -20.98
N ILE A 75 14.93 0.30 -20.85
CA ILE A 75 16.19 1.06 -20.88
C ILE A 75 16.46 1.45 -22.33
N ASP A 76 15.84 2.57 -22.69
CA ASP A 76 16.02 3.43 -23.83
C ASP A 76 17.18 3.07 -24.79
N LYS A 77 16.85 2.36 -25.86
CA LYS A 77 17.62 2.34 -27.11
C LYS A 77 16.86 3.04 -28.24
N ALA A 78 16.07 4.06 -27.94
CA ALA A 78 15.53 4.93 -28.96
C ALA A 78 16.53 6.06 -29.24
N ASN A 79 17.35 5.90 -30.29
CA ASN A 79 18.13 6.98 -30.91
C ASN A 79 19.27 7.64 -30.11
N LEU A 80 20.02 6.92 -29.27
CA LEU A 80 21.28 7.45 -28.77
C LEU A 80 22.38 7.35 -29.85
N LYS A 81 22.36 8.28 -30.81
CA LYS A 81 23.63 8.70 -31.42
C LYS A 81 24.51 9.13 -30.24
N PRO A 82 25.75 8.63 -30.07
CA PRO A 82 26.60 9.09 -28.98
C PRO A 82 26.77 10.59 -29.12
N ARG A 83 26.01 11.38 -28.36
CA ARG A 83 26.23 12.80 -28.25
C ARG A 83 27.52 12.91 -27.45
N VAL A 84 28.58 13.33 -28.13
CA VAL A 84 29.86 13.57 -27.47
C VAL A 84 29.64 14.77 -26.56
N CYS A 85 29.56 14.51 -25.26
CA CYS A 85 29.40 15.53 -24.25
C CYS A 85 30.70 16.35 -24.17
N ASN A 86 30.60 17.66 -24.39
CA ASN A 86 31.72 18.57 -24.19
C ASN A 86 31.71 19.04 -22.72
N GLU A 87 32.44 18.34 -21.86
CA GLU A 87 32.47 18.59 -20.41
C GLU A 87 32.93 20.01 -20.05
N THR A 88 33.86 20.57 -20.82
CA THR A 88 34.36 21.94 -20.60
C THR A 88 33.29 22.97 -20.91
N ALA A 89 32.54 22.79 -22.00
CA ALA A 89 31.42 23.66 -22.33
C ALA A 89 30.29 23.53 -21.29
N LEU A 90 30.01 22.30 -20.84
CA LEU A 90 29.04 22.05 -19.78
C LEU A 90 29.42 22.78 -18.49
N LEU A 91 30.68 22.69 -18.05
CA LEU A 91 31.13 23.35 -16.82
C LEU A 91 30.89 24.87 -16.86
N ILE A 92 31.17 25.52 -17.99
CA ILE A 92 30.96 26.96 -18.16
C ILE A 92 29.48 27.32 -18.01
N GLU A 93 28.57 26.55 -18.60
CA GLU A 93 27.13 26.81 -18.47
C GLU A 93 26.62 26.54 -17.04
N ILE A 94 27.16 25.51 -16.37
CA ILE A 94 26.82 25.21 -14.97
C ILE A 94 27.32 26.30 -14.02
N GLU A 95 28.51 26.85 -14.25
CA GLU A 95 29.04 27.99 -13.48
C GLU A 95 28.13 29.22 -13.61
N LYS A 96 27.63 29.53 -14.81
CA LYS A 96 26.65 30.62 -15.00
C LYS A 96 25.35 30.38 -14.22
N CYS A 97 24.84 29.14 -14.22
CA CYS A 97 23.68 28.77 -13.42
C CYS A 97 23.94 28.99 -11.92
N GLY A 98 25.12 28.61 -11.42
CA GLY A 98 25.51 28.80 -10.02
C GLY A 98 25.76 30.26 -9.64
N ASP A 99 26.35 31.08 -10.51
CA ASP A 99 26.53 32.52 -10.30
C ASP A 99 25.18 33.24 -10.18
N ARG A 100 24.19 32.80 -10.97
CA ARG A 100 22.80 33.28 -10.83
C ARG A 100 22.22 32.84 -9.49
N PHE A 101 22.34 31.57 -9.14
CA PHE A 101 21.85 31.05 -7.86
C PHE A 101 22.48 31.78 -6.66
N GLN A 102 23.78 32.08 -6.69
CA GLN A 102 24.45 32.84 -5.65
C GLN A 102 23.86 34.26 -5.50
N ARG A 103 23.51 34.93 -6.60
CA ARG A 103 22.83 36.24 -6.55
C ARG A 103 21.43 36.15 -5.97
N ASP A 104 20.70 35.09 -6.29
CA ASP A 104 19.35 34.87 -5.74
C ASP A 104 19.44 34.54 -4.25
N MET A 105 20.39 33.71 -3.83
CA MET A 105 20.65 33.39 -2.42
C MET A 105 21.11 34.58 -1.57
N MET A 106 21.75 35.60 -2.17
CA MET A 106 22.08 36.84 -1.45
C MET A 106 20.84 37.67 -1.06
N GLN A 107 19.68 37.41 -1.69
CA GLN A 107 18.40 38.05 -1.30
C GLN A 107 17.70 37.30 -0.16
N VAL A 108 18.10 36.06 0.11
CA VAL A 108 17.61 35.25 1.22
C VAL A 108 18.46 35.56 2.46
N ASP A 109 17.80 35.90 3.57
CA ASP A 109 18.49 36.13 4.84
C ASP A 109 19.33 34.89 5.24
N PRO A 110 20.62 35.05 5.61
CA PRO A 110 21.47 33.94 6.03
C PRO A 110 20.90 33.06 7.15
N HIS A 111 20.07 33.61 8.05
CA HIS A 111 19.39 32.83 9.09
C HIS A 111 18.36 31.85 8.53
N ASN A 112 17.85 32.11 7.31
CA ASN A 112 16.86 31.29 6.63
C ASN A 112 17.49 30.30 5.62
N TRP A 113 18.82 30.24 5.48
CA TRP A 113 19.47 29.30 4.57
C TRP A 113 19.18 27.83 4.90
N CYS A 114 18.90 27.50 6.17
CA CYS A 114 18.54 26.13 6.56
C CYS A 114 17.04 25.82 6.42
N ASN A 115 16.21 26.80 6.04
CA ASN A 115 14.78 26.60 5.86
C ASN A 115 14.43 26.51 4.37
N LEU A 116 14.14 25.29 3.92
CA LEU A 116 13.83 24.98 2.51
C LEU A 116 12.76 25.89 1.91
N THR A 117 11.74 26.28 2.70
CA THR A 117 10.63 27.12 2.22
C THR A 117 11.11 28.47 1.67
N HIS A 118 12.23 29.00 2.15
CA HIS A 118 12.71 30.32 1.74
C HIS A 118 13.51 30.33 0.44
N PHE A 119 14.13 29.21 0.05
CA PHE A 119 15.00 29.14 -1.12
C PHE A 119 14.60 28.06 -2.14
N ILE A 120 13.54 27.28 -1.88
CA ILE A 120 13.09 26.21 -2.78
C ILE A 120 12.83 26.69 -4.20
N ARG A 121 12.29 27.90 -4.36
CA ARG A 121 12.03 28.48 -5.67
C ARG A 121 13.33 28.75 -6.43
N ASP A 122 14.31 29.36 -5.77
CA ASP A 122 15.57 29.73 -6.40
C ASP A 122 16.44 28.49 -6.67
N TYR A 123 16.36 27.48 -5.79
CA TYR A 123 16.97 26.17 -6.01
C TYR A 123 16.32 25.40 -7.18
N ASN A 124 15.00 25.50 -7.35
CA ASN A 124 14.31 24.92 -8.50
C ASN A 124 14.75 25.58 -9.81
N VAL A 125 14.92 26.91 -9.82
CA VAL A 125 15.46 27.64 -10.98
C VAL A 125 16.89 27.22 -11.28
N PHE A 126 17.73 27.06 -10.25
CA PHE A 126 19.09 26.55 -10.39
C PHE A 126 19.11 25.13 -10.98
N SER A 127 18.32 24.22 -10.43
CA SER A 127 18.24 22.83 -10.89
C SER A 127 17.78 22.76 -12.35
N TYR A 128 16.72 23.48 -12.69
CA TYR A 128 16.21 23.59 -14.06
C TYR A 128 17.25 24.17 -15.03
N CYS A 129 17.99 25.19 -14.62
CA CYS A 129 19.10 25.75 -15.41
C CYS A 129 20.16 24.69 -15.70
N THR A 130 20.56 23.89 -14.70
CA THR A 130 21.56 22.83 -14.92
C THR A 130 21.06 21.70 -15.81
N GLU A 131 19.79 21.33 -15.70
CA GLU A 131 19.14 20.33 -16.55
C GLU A 131 19.09 20.80 -18.00
N TRP A 132 18.57 22.00 -18.22
CA TRP A 132 18.48 22.59 -19.55
C TRP A 132 19.86 22.78 -20.20
N SER A 133 20.85 23.28 -19.46
CA SER A 133 22.22 23.42 -19.96
C SER A 133 22.86 22.08 -20.32
N ALA A 134 22.59 21.02 -19.55
CA ALA A 134 23.07 19.68 -19.89
C ALA A 134 22.40 19.17 -21.18
N GLU A 135 21.10 19.35 -21.32
CA GLU A 135 20.34 18.95 -22.51
C GLU A 135 20.81 19.70 -23.77
N ASP A 136 21.05 21.02 -23.67
CA ASP A 136 21.50 21.90 -24.76
C ASP A 136 22.89 21.53 -25.28
N ILE A 137 23.85 21.27 -24.37
CA ILE A 137 25.19 20.77 -24.72
C ILE A 137 25.12 19.32 -25.23
N GLY A 138 24.04 18.60 -24.97
CA GLY A 138 23.85 17.20 -25.36
C GLY A 138 24.44 16.19 -24.38
N CYS A 139 24.65 16.60 -23.14
CA CYS A 139 25.05 15.74 -22.02
C CYS A 139 23.81 15.19 -21.29
N TYR A 140 23.96 14.06 -20.59
CA TYR A 140 22.90 13.57 -19.72
C TYR A 140 22.88 14.36 -18.41
N TRP A 141 21.70 14.50 -17.82
CA TRP A 141 21.51 15.05 -16.49
C TRP A 141 20.88 13.99 -15.58
N PRO A 142 21.39 13.76 -14.36
CA PRO A 142 22.58 14.37 -13.76
C PRO A 142 23.89 13.73 -14.27
N ASN A 143 24.97 14.51 -14.35
CA ASN A 143 26.33 14.06 -14.70
C ASN A 143 27.27 14.24 -13.49
N PRO A 144 28.30 13.39 -13.26
CA PRO A 144 29.27 13.55 -12.17
C PRO A 144 29.88 14.96 -12.03
N LEU A 145 30.08 15.67 -13.14
CA LEU A 145 30.55 17.06 -13.15
C LEU A 145 29.53 18.00 -12.50
N VAL A 146 28.25 17.86 -12.88
CA VAL A 146 27.12 18.62 -12.34
C VAL A 146 26.88 18.25 -10.87
N GLU A 147 26.91 16.97 -10.55
CA GLU A 147 26.76 16.46 -9.18
C GLU A 147 27.81 17.06 -8.24
N ASN A 148 29.09 17.03 -8.64
CA ASN A 148 30.16 17.62 -7.84
C ASN A 148 30.03 19.14 -7.72
N TYR A 149 29.53 19.83 -8.76
CA TYR A 149 29.23 21.26 -8.67
C TYR A 149 28.11 21.55 -7.67
N ILE A 150 26.99 20.82 -7.74
CA ILE A 150 25.86 20.94 -6.81
C ILE A 150 26.33 20.68 -5.38
N ILE A 151 27.13 19.65 -5.13
CA ILE A 151 27.69 19.37 -3.79
C ILE A 151 28.54 20.54 -3.28
N ARG A 152 29.34 21.20 -4.13
CA ARG A 152 30.12 22.39 -3.73
C ARG A 152 29.21 23.56 -3.35
N VAL A 153 28.16 23.82 -4.12
CA VAL A 153 27.15 24.83 -3.79
C VAL A 153 26.47 24.51 -2.44
N HIS A 154 26.13 23.24 -2.21
CA HIS A 154 25.56 22.80 -0.93
C HIS A 154 26.49 23.04 0.25
N LYS A 155 27.78 22.73 0.11
CA LYS A 155 28.77 23.02 1.16
C LYS A 155 28.96 24.52 1.39
N LEU A 156 28.82 25.35 0.35
CA LEU A 156 28.99 26.79 0.46
C LEU A 156 27.88 27.45 1.29
N PHE A 157 26.61 27.10 1.03
CA PHE A 157 25.46 27.75 1.69
C PHE A 157 24.90 26.97 2.88
N PHE A 158 24.99 25.64 2.89
CA PHE A 158 24.27 24.78 3.83
C PHE A 158 25.19 23.95 4.76
N SER A 159 26.49 24.24 4.81
CA SER A 159 27.45 23.48 5.64
C SER A 159 27.16 23.49 7.14
N ASN A 160 26.50 24.53 7.64
CA ASN A 160 26.15 24.67 9.06
C ASN A 160 24.70 24.27 9.37
N CYS A 161 23.97 23.71 8.39
CA CYS A 161 22.60 23.28 8.59
C CYS A 161 22.57 21.87 9.19
N THR A 162 21.85 21.71 10.30
CA THR A 162 21.51 20.39 10.83
C THR A 162 20.35 19.82 10.03
N VAL A 163 20.60 18.75 9.29
CA VAL A 163 19.50 17.94 8.74
C VAL A 163 18.96 17.13 9.91
N GLU A 164 17.74 17.41 10.35
CA GLU A 164 16.99 16.44 11.15
C GLU A 164 16.49 15.38 10.17
N PRO A 165 17.12 14.19 10.10
CA PRO A 165 16.56 13.14 9.29
C PRO A 165 15.20 12.81 9.88
N ILE A 166 14.14 12.95 9.10
CA ILE A 166 12.91 12.23 9.40
C ILE A 166 13.31 10.77 9.27
N LEU A 167 13.56 10.14 10.41
CA LEU A 167 14.02 8.78 10.49
C LEU A 167 12.84 7.87 10.15
N TRP A 168 12.64 7.65 8.84
CA TRP A 168 11.78 6.59 8.32
C TRP A 168 12.48 5.25 8.55
N VAL A 169 12.61 4.87 9.82
CA VAL A 169 13.17 3.58 10.23
C VAL A 169 12.02 2.62 10.40
N ASP A 170 12.17 1.45 9.78
CA ASP A 170 11.28 0.33 9.99
C ASP A 170 11.21 -0.01 11.49
N PRO A 171 10.04 -0.39 12.01
CA PRO A 171 9.94 -0.84 13.39
C PRO A 171 10.88 -2.04 13.61
N PRO A 172 11.39 -2.23 14.84
CA PRO A 172 12.33 -3.30 15.13
C PRO A 172 11.74 -4.68 14.77
N ASP A 173 12.60 -5.60 14.29
CA ASP A 173 12.19 -6.88 13.67
C ASP A 173 11.23 -7.71 14.52
N ASN A 174 11.36 -7.66 15.84
CA ASN A 174 10.48 -8.33 16.78
C ASN A 174 9.05 -7.76 16.80
N MET A 175 8.90 -6.44 16.71
CA MET A 175 7.59 -5.80 16.57
C MET A 175 6.99 -6.12 15.21
N LEU A 176 7.78 -5.99 14.14
CA LEU A 176 7.33 -6.32 12.79
C LEU A 176 6.84 -7.77 12.70
N ALA A 177 7.61 -8.72 13.24
CA ALA A 177 7.23 -10.13 13.29
C ALA A 177 5.95 -10.36 14.11
N LEU A 178 5.81 -9.69 15.25
CA LEU A 178 4.59 -9.77 16.07
C LEU A 178 3.37 -9.27 15.29
N LEU A 179 3.50 -8.11 14.63
CA LEU A 179 2.44 -7.51 13.80
C LEU A 179 2.02 -8.43 12.64
N ILE A 180 2.94 -9.23 12.10
CA ILE A 180 2.64 -10.21 11.05
C ILE A 180 2.02 -11.49 11.62
N LEU A 181 2.53 -11.99 12.76
CA LEU A 181 2.08 -13.25 13.36
C LEU A 181 0.69 -13.12 14.00
N THR A 182 0.37 -11.99 14.62
CA THR A 182 -0.93 -11.76 15.27
C THR A 182 -2.13 -11.97 14.32
N PRO A 183 -2.23 -11.34 13.14
CA PRO A 183 -3.35 -11.56 12.22
C PRO A 183 -3.41 -13.00 11.70
N VAL A 184 -2.27 -13.66 11.47
CA VAL A 184 -2.22 -15.06 11.04
C VAL A 184 -2.80 -15.98 12.14
N LEU A 185 -2.36 -15.82 13.38
CA LEU A 185 -2.87 -16.62 14.50
C LEU A 185 -4.36 -16.38 14.75
N LEU A 186 -4.81 -15.12 14.68
CA LEU A 186 -6.23 -14.78 14.84
C LEU A 186 -7.09 -15.45 13.77
N THR A 187 -6.66 -15.45 12.50
CA THR A 187 -7.40 -16.12 11.43
C THR A 187 -7.47 -17.64 11.64
N LEU A 188 -6.38 -18.28 12.10
CA LEU A 188 -6.37 -19.71 12.45
C LEU A 188 -7.33 -20.03 13.60
N VAL A 189 -7.33 -19.22 14.66
CA VAL A 189 -8.26 -19.40 15.79
C VAL A 189 -9.71 -19.25 15.33
N MET A 190 -10.02 -18.21 14.55
CA MET A 190 -11.37 -17.98 14.05
C MET A 190 -11.87 -19.14 13.16
N THR A 191 -11.02 -19.66 12.27
CA THR A 191 -11.39 -20.80 11.42
C THR A 191 -11.65 -22.07 12.22
N ILE A 192 -10.82 -22.37 13.23
CA ILE A 192 -11.01 -23.52 14.13
C ILE A 192 -12.31 -23.36 14.94
N LEU A 193 -12.57 -22.18 15.50
CA LEU A 193 -13.78 -21.90 16.27
C LEU A 193 -15.05 -22.08 15.43
N VAL A 194 -15.06 -21.57 14.20
CA VAL A 194 -16.19 -21.73 13.27
C VAL A 194 -16.41 -23.20 12.94
N ALA A 195 -15.35 -23.94 12.61
CA ALA A 195 -15.44 -25.37 12.29
C ALA A 195 -15.90 -26.22 13.48
N TRP A 196 -15.52 -25.85 14.70
CA TRP A 196 -15.95 -26.54 15.90
C TRP A 196 -17.40 -26.23 16.26
N TYR A 197 -17.81 -24.96 16.14
CA TYR A 197 -19.20 -24.56 16.39
C TYR A 197 -20.15 -25.18 15.38
N SER A 198 -19.76 -25.25 14.09
CA SER A 198 -20.55 -25.93 13.07
C SER A 198 -20.74 -27.42 13.40
N ARG A 199 -19.69 -28.10 13.86
CA ARG A 199 -19.77 -29.51 14.29
C ARG A 199 -20.67 -29.72 15.50
N ARG A 200 -20.68 -28.81 16.49
CA ARG A 200 -21.61 -28.91 17.63
C ARG A 200 -23.07 -28.72 17.22
N GLY A 201 -23.35 -27.79 16.30
CA GLY A 201 -24.69 -27.59 15.76
C GLY A 201 -25.25 -28.83 15.07
N ASP A 202 -24.38 -29.63 14.44
CA ASP A 202 -24.74 -30.92 13.82
C ASP A 202 -24.95 -32.06 14.83
N ILE A 203 -24.42 -31.98 16.06
CA ILE A 203 -24.52 -33.04 17.10
C ILE A 203 -25.75 -32.84 18.01
N LEU A 204 -26.29 -31.61 18.08
CA LEU A 204 -27.44 -31.25 18.93
C LEU A 204 -28.77 -31.13 18.15
N ALA A 205 -28.78 -31.50 16.86
CA ALA A 205 -29.96 -31.58 15.99
C ALA A 205 -30.29 -33.04 15.65
#